data_AF-A0A7G6U2X0-F1
#
_entry.id   AF-A0A7G6U2X0-F1
#
_cell.length_a   1.000
_cell.length_b   1.000
_cell.length_c   1.000
_cell.angle_alpha   90.00
_cell.angle_beta   90.00
_cell.angle_gamma   90.00
#
_symmetry.space_group_name_H-M   'P 1'
#
loop_
_entity.id
_entity.type
_entity.pdbx_description
1 polymer ?
#
loop_
_entity_poly.entity_id
_entity_poly.type
_entity_poly.pdbx_seq_one_letter_code
_entity_poly.pdbx_strand_id
1 'polypeptide(L)'
;MTDSATAALDADVSPITNERTNAAWAAVVSLMLGAFSQVTAEFLPASLLTPIAADLGVSVGAAGQVVTATSLVGIIAGLATAIVTRAMDRRVVLWSLTVLLIVSTLLSATASNLPILLLARVLLGISLSGFWAMATATAMRLVPAEALPRAISLIFSGVSIATVSAAPIGAYLGDLWGWRNVFLLAAAVGAVVLVFQVLTLPRLPPLTSPDVRTLFVLMRRPSVRLVMIAIAVSISGHFAGFTYVRHFLEQVPQLPVTAISLVLLAYGVGGFFGNFAGGVLVARSAKLAIVTGSAAIAVLALVLFVFGASGLVAGIAVGLWGFAFGVLPVGFQTWMVRVASDEAESAGGLLVSAFQVAITVGAVVGGILVDGFGPFGAVGYLAAATLAGALLVLLSRSGGEVPA
;
A
#
# COMPACT_ATOMS: atom_id res chain seq x y z
N MET A 1 -33.29 -62.01 2.32
CA MET A 1 -33.27 -60.87 3.25
C MET A 1 -32.03 -61.07 4.10
N THR A 2 -30.90 -60.40 3.90
CA THR A 2 -30.67 -58.97 3.66
C THR A 2 -29.25 -58.83 3.07
N ASP A 3 -29.11 -58.46 1.79
CA ASP A 3 -27.77 -58.21 1.22
C ASP A 3 -27.78 -57.30 -0.03
N SER A 4 -28.67 -56.30 -0.05
CA SER A 4 -28.80 -55.39 -1.19
C SER A 4 -29.07 -53.93 -0.81
N ALA A 5 -28.75 -53.52 0.42
CA ALA A 5 -29.04 -52.16 0.90
C ALA A 5 -27.80 -51.30 1.21
N THR A 6 -26.58 -51.85 1.11
CA THR A 6 -25.32 -51.15 1.47
C THR A 6 -24.48 -50.72 0.27
N ALA A 7 -24.90 -51.00 -0.97
CA ALA A 7 -24.12 -50.68 -2.17
C ALA A 7 -24.55 -49.38 -2.89
N ALA A 8 -25.45 -48.58 -2.31
CA ALA A 8 -26.07 -47.43 -3.00
C ALA A 8 -25.83 -46.06 -2.34
N LEU A 9 -24.89 -45.94 -1.40
CA LEU A 9 -24.62 -44.66 -0.70
C LEU A 9 -23.21 -44.08 -0.92
N ASP A 10 -22.36 -44.74 -1.72
CA ASP A 10 -20.98 -44.28 -1.99
C ASP A 10 -20.78 -43.65 -3.39
N ALA A 11 -21.86 -43.26 -4.06
CA ALA A 11 -21.78 -42.55 -5.33
C ALA A 11 -22.10 -41.07 -5.13
N ASP A 12 -21.07 -40.25 -5.35
CA ASP A 12 -21.10 -38.81 -5.59
C ASP A 12 -20.91 -37.88 -4.37
N VAL A 13 -19.76 -38.02 -3.71
CA VAL A 13 -19.03 -36.85 -3.20
C VAL A 13 -17.78 -36.68 -4.06
N SER A 14 -17.98 -36.20 -5.30
CA SER A 14 -16.88 -35.65 -6.09
C SER A 14 -16.27 -34.48 -5.31
N PRO A 15 -14.98 -34.50 -4.91
CA PRO A 15 -14.37 -33.33 -4.32
C PRO A 15 -14.39 -32.25 -5.40
N ILE A 16 -15.01 -31.10 -5.10
CA ILE A 16 -14.97 -29.93 -5.99
C ILE A 16 -13.58 -29.29 -5.89
N THR A 17 -12.52 -30.05 -6.14
CA THR A 17 -11.23 -29.52 -6.54
C THR A 17 -11.32 -29.27 -8.03
N ASN A 18 -11.95 -28.14 -8.38
CA ASN A 18 -11.82 -27.56 -9.71
C ASN A 18 -10.39 -26.98 -9.82
N GLU A 19 -9.39 -27.86 -9.75
CA GLU A 19 -8.01 -27.55 -10.07
C GLU A 19 -7.99 -27.25 -11.55
N ARG A 20 -7.90 -25.96 -11.90
CA ARG A 20 -7.68 -25.57 -13.29
C ARG A 20 -6.40 -26.25 -13.74
N THR A 21 -6.51 -27.15 -14.72
CA THR A 21 -5.36 -27.79 -15.36
C THR A 21 -4.49 -26.76 -16.10
N ASN A 22 -5.08 -25.63 -16.51
CA ASN A 22 -4.40 -24.54 -17.21
C ASN A 22 -4.52 -23.20 -16.47
N ALA A 23 -3.38 -22.56 -16.22
CA ALA A 23 -3.29 -21.23 -15.61
C ALA A 23 -3.87 -20.13 -16.52
N ALA A 24 -4.75 -19.29 -15.96
CA ALA A 24 -5.31 -18.12 -16.63
C ALA A 24 -4.37 -16.91 -16.53
N TRP A 25 -3.19 -16.99 -17.16
CA TRP A 25 -2.16 -15.94 -17.05
C TRP A 25 -2.63 -14.55 -17.48
N ALA A 26 -3.48 -14.45 -18.51
CA ALA A 26 -4.05 -13.17 -18.92
C ALA A 26 -4.87 -12.51 -17.79
N ALA A 27 -5.62 -13.30 -17.02
CA ALA A 27 -6.35 -12.83 -15.85
C ALA A 27 -5.38 -12.40 -14.73
N VAL A 28 -4.28 -13.11 -14.50
CA VAL A 28 -3.24 -12.71 -13.54
C VAL A 28 -2.59 -11.38 -13.94
N VAL A 29 -2.26 -11.19 -15.22
CA VAL A 29 -1.75 -9.92 -15.75
C VAL A 29 -2.78 -8.81 -15.55
N SER A 30 -4.07 -9.08 -15.68
CA SER A 30 -5.12 -8.09 -15.40
C SER A 30 -5.18 -7.67 -13.93
N LEU A 31 -4.85 -8.57 -13.01
CA LEU A 31 -4.70 -8.25 -11.59
C LEU A 31 -3.42 -7.45 -11.33
N MET A 32 -2.32 -7.77 -11.99
CA MET A 32 -1.08 -6.97 -11.93
C MET A 32 -1.33 -5.52 -12.40
N LEU A 33 -1.99 -5.34 -13.54
CA LEU A 33 -2.33 -4.02 -14.06
C LEU A 33 -3.33 -3.29 -13.15
N GLY A 34 -4.27 -4.03 -12.56
CA GLY A 34 -5.15 -3.53 -11.50
C GLY A 34 -4.37 -2.97 -10.31
N ALA A 35 -3.46 -3.77 -9.74
CA ALA A 35 -2.61 -3.35 -8.64
C ALA A 35 -1.77 -2.13 -9.00
N PHE A 36 -1.14 -2.13 -10.19
CA PHE A 36 -0.40 -0.98 -10.71
C PHE A 36 -1.26 0.29 -10.76
N SER A 37 -2.48 0.21 -11.32
CA SER A 37 -3.36 1.37 -11.47
C SER A 37 -3.87 1.91 -10.12
N GLN A 38 -4.19 1.02 -9.18
CA GLN A 38 -4.63 1.39 -7.82
C GLN A 38 -3.51 2.13 -7.07
N VAL A 39 -2.31 1.55 -7.06
CA VAL A 39 -1.13 2.12 -6.37
C VAL A 39 -0.68 3.41 -7.04
N THR A 40 -0.76 3.49 -8.38
CA THR A 40 -0.45 4.75 -9.09
C THR A 40 -1.37 5.88 -8.61
N ALA A 41 -2.70 5.66 -8.63
CA ALA A 41 -3.66 6.65 -8.16
C ALA A 41 -3.51 7.00 -6.67
N GLU A 42 -3.08 6.04 -5.85
CA GLU A 42 -2.82 6.25 -4.43
C GLU A 42 -1.66 7.23 -4.20
N PHE A 43 -0.55 7.07 -4.93
CA PHE A 43 0.70 7.82 -4.72
C PHE A 43 0.73 9.18 -5.43
N LEU A 44 -0.12 9.41 -6.43
CA LEU A 44 -0.17 10.68 -7.18
C LEU A 44 -0.24 11.94 -6.29
N PRO A 45 -1.08 12.02 -5.24
CA PRO A 45 -1.19 13.23 -4.44
C PRO A 45 0.10 13.65 -3.76
N ALA A 46 0.94 12.71 -3.29
CA ALA A 46 2.23 13.05 -2.67
C ALA A 46 3.16 13.76 -3.67
N SER A 47 3.14 13.34 -4.94
CA SER A 47 3.91 13.95 -6.01
C SER A 47 3.32 15.25 -6.56
N LEU A 48 2.04 15.52 -6.32
CA LEU A 48 1.30 16.68 -6.86
C LEU A 48 0.87 17.66 -5.76
N LEU A 49 1.35 17.46 -4.54
CA LEU A 49 0.77 18.06 -3.35
C LEU A 49 0.76 19.59 -3.39
N THR A 50 1.89 20.20 -3.76
CA THR A 50 2.04 21.66 -3.78
C THR A 50 1.26 22.33 -4.92
N PRO A 51 1.23 21.79 -6.17
CA PRO A 51 0.27 22.24 -7.19
C PRO A 51 -1.20 22.14 -6.75
N ILE A 52 -1.61 21.05 -6.08
CA ILE A 52 -2.98 20.90 -5.58
C ILE A 52 -3.30 21.97 -4.53
N ALA A 53 -2.40 22.19 -3.56
CA ALA A 53 -2.59 23.18 -2.51
C ALA A 53 -2.72 24.60 -3.09
N ALA A 54 -1.83 24.97 -4.01
CA ALA A 54 -1.80 26.28 -4.65
C ALA A 54 -3.07 26.53 -5.48
N ASP A 55 -3.47 25.56 -6.30
CA ASP A 55 -4.63 25.70 -7.19
C ASP A 55 -5.97 25.72 -6.44
N LEU A 56 -6.10 24.95 -5.36
CA LEU A 56 -7.32 24.94 -4.53
C LEU A 56 -7.34 26.05 -3.47
N GLY A 57 -6.26 26.83 -3.32
CA GLY A 57 -6.16 27.91 -2.34
C GLY A 57 -6.18 27.43 -0.89
N VAL A 58 -5.61 26.25 -0.60
CA VAL A 58 -5.58 25.66 0.75
C VAL A 58 -4.14 25.50 1.25
N SER A 59 -3.97 25.31 2.57
CA SER A 59 -2.65 25.00 3.12
C SER A 59 -2.13 23.65 2.60
N VAL A 60 -0.81 23.47 2.66
CA VAL A 60 -0.18 22.20 2.24
C VAL A 60 -0.61 21.06 3.16
N GLY A 61 -0.75 21.30 4.47
CA GLY A 61 -1.27 20.33 5.42
C GLY A 61 -2.74 19.95 5.16
N ALA A 62 -3.57 20.89 4.73
CA ALA A 62 -4.94 20.63 4.30
C ALA A 62 -4.99 19.79 3.01
N ALA A 63 -4.16 20.13 2.01
CA ALA A 63 -4.02 19.33 0.80
C ALA A 63 -3.57 17.89 1.12
N GLY A 64 -2.70 17.70 2.12
CA GLY A 64 -2.24 16.37 2.54
C GLY A 64 -3.35 15.46 3.07
N GLN A 65 -4.50 16.01 3.47
CA GLN A 65 -5.65 15.22 3.92
C GLN A 65 -6.29 14.36 2.82
N VAL A 66 -5.93 14.58 1.55
CA VAL A 66 -6.27 13.66 0.46
C VAL A 66 -5.68 12.26 0.67
N VAL A 67 -4.49 12.18 1.28
CA VAL A 67 -3.87 10.90 1.67
C VAL A 67 -4.64 10.31 2.84
N THR A 68 -4.89 11.10 3.89
CA THR A 68 -5.68 10.72 5.07
C THR A 68 -7.05 10.15 4.69
N ALA A 69 -7.80 10.81 3.81
CA ALA A 69 -9.14 10.38 3.40
C ALA A 69 -9.13 9.01 2.72
N THR A 70 -8.09 8.75 1.91
CA THR A 70 -7.92 7.46 1.23
C THR A 70 -7.67 6.35 2.25
N SER A 71 -6.70 6.58 3.14
CA SER A 71 -6.25 5.56 4.10
C SER A 71 -7.30 5.29 5.17
N LEU A 72 -7.93 6.33 5.71
CA LEU A 72 -8.97 6.23 6.74
C LEU A 72 -10.14 5.37 6.28
N VAL A 73 -10.63 5.63 5.06
CA VAL A 73 -11.72 4.85 4.47
C VAL A 73 -11.25 3.44 4.15
N GLY A 74 -10.01 3.27 3.71
CA GLY A 74 -9.42 1.97 3.43
C GLY A 74 -9.40 1.04 4.65
N ILE A 75 -9.19 1.56 5.86
CA ILE A 75 -9.27 0.77 7.12
C ILE A 75 -10.62 0.06 7.21
N ILE A 76 -11.71 0.80 6.96
CA ILE A 76 -13.08 0.28 7.09
C ILE A 76 -13.44 -0.57 5.88
N ALA A 77 -13.09 -0.10 4.67
CA ALA A 77 -13.46 -0.75 3.42
C ALA A 77 -12.81 -2.11 3.23
N GLY A 78 -11.56 -2.30 3.68
CA GLY A 78 -10.89 -3.61 3.60
C GLY A 78 -11.65 -4.69 4.37
N LEU A 79 -12.12 -4.37 5.58
CA LEU A 79 -12.92 -5.27 6.42
C LEU A 79 -14.34 -5.46 5.86
N ALA A 80 -14.97 -4.37 5.41
CA ALA A 80 -16.34 -4.40 4.93
C ALA A 80 -16.49 -5.12 3.58
N THR A 81 -15.49 -5.02 2.68
CA THR A 81 -15.59 -5.55 1.31
C THR A 81 -15.84 -7.05 1.31
N ALA A 82 -15.13 -7.83 2.14
CA ALA A 82 -15.30 -9.28 2.22
C ALA A 82 -16.71 -9.69 2.69
N ILE A 83 -17.37 -8.85 3.50
CA ILE A 83 -18.71 -9.09 4.04
C ILE A 83 -19.77 -8.69 3.00
N VAL A 84 -19.66 -7.47 2.46
CA VAL A 84 -20.64 -6.89 1.53
C VAL A 84 -20.66 -7.66 0.21
N THR A 85 -19.50 -8.14 -0.26
CA THR A 85 -19.37 -8.81 -1.55
C THR A 85 -19.46 -10.34 -1.46
N ARG A 86 -19.84 -10.89 -0.30
CA ARG A 86 -19.83 -12.33 -0.03
C ARG A 86 -20.65 -13.17 -1.00
N ALA A 87 -21.73 -12.60 -1.55
CA ALA A 87 -22.67 -13.27 -2.45
C ALA A 87 -22.44 -12.88 -3.94
N MET A 88 -21.41 -12.08 -4.24
CA MET A 88 -21.14 -11.57 -5.58
C MET A 88 -20.07 -12.39 -6.30
N ASP A 89 -20.21 -12.53 -7.63
CA ASP A 89 -19.14 -13.07 -8.47
C ASP A 89 -17.90 -12.17 -8.34
N ARG A 90 -16.75 -12.80 -8.06
CA ARG A 90 -15.50 -12.09 -7.75
C ARG A 90 -15.04 -11.19 -8.91
N ARG A 91 -15.35 -11.55 -10.17
CA ARG A 91 -15.03 -10.69 -11.32
C ARG A 91 -15.85 -9.40 -11.33
N VAL A 92 -17.12 -9.46 -10.94
CA VAL A 92 -18.01 -8.28 -10.89
C VAL A 92 -17.55 -7.33 -9.79
N VAL A 93 -17.10 -7.88 -8.66
CA VAL A 93 -16.50 -7.11 -7.58
C VAL A 93 -15.24 -6.39 -8.07
N LEU A 94 -14.31 -7.11 -8.74
CA LEU A 94 -13.09 -6.51 -9.27
C LEU A 94 -13.38 -5.43 -10.31
N TRP A 95 -14.31 -5.66 -11.24
CA TRP A 95 -14.74 -4.64 -12.21
C TRP A 95 -15.32 -3.42 -11.50
N SER A 96 -16.17 -3.61 -10.50
CA SER A 96 -16.80 -2.51 -9.75
C SER A 96 -15.75 -1.68 -9.00
N LEU A 97 -14.75 -2.33 -8.39
CA LEU A 97 -13.64 -1.65 -7.72
C LEU A 97 -12.80 -0.85 -8.73
N THR A 98 -12.49 -1.43 -9.89
CA THR A 98 -11.81 -0.69 -10.97
C THR A 98 -12.64 0.47 -11.51
N VAL A 99 -13.97 0.33 -11.61
CA VAL A 99 -14.86 1.45 -11.94
C VAL A 99 -14.81 2.53 -10.86
N LEU A 100 -14.83 2.17 -9.57
CA LEU A 100 -14.68 3.13 -8.47
C LEU A 100 -13.34 3.88 -8.54
N LEU A 101 -12.24 3.20 -8.89
CA LEU A 101 -10.94 3.84 -9.16
C LEU A 101 -11.05 4.87 -10.29
N ILE A 102 -11.70 4.53 -11.41
CA ILE A 102 -11.87 5.44 -12.56
C ILE A 102 -12.73 6.64 -12.15
N VAL A 103 -13.87 6.41 -11.49
CA VAL A 103 -14.76 7.49 -11.03
C VAL A 103 -14.03 8.40 -10.04
N SER A 104 -13.27 7.82 -9.11
CA SER A 104 -12.44 8.57 -8.16
C SER A 104 -11.41 9.44 -8.86
N THR A 105 -10.67 8.89 -9.82
CA THR A 105 -9.62 9.62 -10.54
C THR A 105 -10.20 10.72 -11.43
N LEU A 106 -11.33 10.46 -12.10
CA LEU A 106 -12.07 11.50 -12.84
C LEU A 106 -12.58 12.61 -11.92
N LEU A 107 -13.17 12.25 -10.78
CA LEU A 107 -13.65 13.24 -9.81
C LEU A 107 -12.50 14.08 -9.23
N SER A 108 -11.34 13.46 -9.02
CA SER A 108 -10.11 14.16 -8.61
C SER A 108 -9.66 15.15 -9.69
N ALA A 109 -9.67 14.75 -10.96
CA ALA A 109 -9.32 15.61 -12.08
C ALA A 109 -10.26 16.81 -12.23
N THR A 110 -11.55 16.66 -11.92
CA THR A 110 -12.54 17.74 -12.02
C THR A 110 -12.80 18.46 -10.70
N ALA A 111 -12.02 18.18 -9.65
CA ALA A 111 -12.25 18.78 -8.34
C ALA A 111 -12.03 20.30 -8.36
N SER A 112 -13.06 21.04 -7.96
CA SER A 112 -13.03 22.51 -7.87
C SER A 112 -12.68 23.02 -6.47
N ASN A 113 -12.71 22.15 -5.46
CA ASN A 113 -12.38 22.46 -4.07
C ASN A 113 -11.92 21.20 -3.33
N LEU A 114 -11.33 21.39 -2.15
CA LEU A 114 -10.81 20.31 -1.32
C LEU A 114 -11.88 19.27 -0.93
N PRO A 115 -13.11 19.63 -0.51
CA PRO A 115 -14.15 18.64 -0.19
C PRO A 115 -14.47 17.66 -1.33
N ILE A 116 -14.57 18.13 -2.58
CA ILE A 116 -14.79 17.25 -3.74
C ILE A 116 -13.60 16.31 -3.94
N LEU A 117 -12.38 16.83 -3.80
CA LEU A 117 -11.18 16.01 -3.88
C LEU A 117 -11.15 14.95 -2.76
N LEU A 118 -11.48 15.31 -1.52
CA LEU A 118 -11.59 14.36 -0.41
C LEU A 118 -12.64 13.28 -0.68
N LEU A 119 -13.81 13.63 -1.24
CA LEU A 119 -14.82 12.65 -1.66
C LEU A 119 -14.26 11.70 -2.74
N ALA A 120 -13.52 12.23 -3.70
CA ALA A 120 -12.84 11.39 -4.69
C ALA A 120 -11.90 10.39 -4.01
N ARG A 121 -11.14 10.83 -3.00
CA ARG A 121 -10.23 9.97 -2.23
C ARG A 121 -10.95 8.94 -1.36
N VAL A 122 -12.13 9.25 -0.84
CA VAL A 122 -13.01 8.26 -0.16
C VAL A 122 -13.33 7.10 -1.11
N LEU A 123 -13.73 7.40 -2.35
CA LEU A 123 -14.02 6.37 -3.36
C LEU A 123 -12.79 5.53 -3.70
N LEU A 124 -11.60 6.16 -3.79
CA LEU A 124 -10.35 5.43 -3.98
C LEU A 124 -10.05 4.50 -2.80
N GLY A 125 -10.24 4.97 -1.56
CA GLY A 125 -10.00 4.15 -0.37
C GLY A 125 -10.83 2.86 -0.38
N ILE A 126 -12.10 2.94 -0.82
CA ILE A 126 -12.97 1.78 -1.01
C ILE A 126 -12.42 0.85 -2.09
N SER A 127 -12.10 1.42 -3.26
CA SER A 127 -11.55 0.69 -4.40
C SER A 127 -10.27 -0.07 -4.04
N LEU A 128 -9.31 0.65 -3.45
CA LEU A 128 -7.97 0.16 -3.13
C LEU A 128 -8.04 -0.98 -2.12
N SER A 129 -8.67 -0.76 -0.96
CA SER A 129 -8.72 -1.77 0.10
C SER A 129 -9.61 -2.96 -0.26
N GLY A 130 -10.68 -2.72 -1.02
CA GLY A 130 -11.49 -3.81 -1.56
C GLY A 130 -10.75 -4.65 -2.59
N PHE A 131 -9.92 -4.03 -3.44
CA PHE A 131 -9.10 -4.74 -4.41
C PHE A 131 -8.08 -5.64 -3.70
N TRP A 132 -7.39 -5.12 -2.68
CA TRP A 132 -6.43 -5.88 -1.89
C TRP A 132 -7.05 -7.07 -1.16
N ALA A 133 -8.25 -6.91 -0.60
CA ALA A 133 -8.98 -8.00 0.04
C ALA A 133 -9.30 -9.17 -0.93
N MET A 134 -9.31 -8.90 -2.23
CA MET A 134 -9.76 -9.84 -3.26
C MET A 134 -8.63 -10.37 -4.13
N ALA A 135 -7.52 -9.63 -4.28
CA ALA A 135 -6.45 -9.94 -5.22
C ALA A 135 -5.82 -11.31 -4.99
N THR A 136 -5.40 -11.60 -3.76
CA THR A 136 -4.77 -12.90 -3.39
C THR A 136 -5.75 -14.05 -3.54
N ALA A 137 -6.97 -13.91 -3.02
CA ALA A 137 -8.02 -14.93 -3.11
C ALA A 137 -8.42 -15.24 -4.56
N THR A 138 -8.42 -14.23 -5.42
CA THR A 138 -8.68 -14.39 -6.85
C THR A 138 -7.51 -15.10 -7.53
N ALA A 139 -6.26 -14.73 -7.23
CA ALA A 139 -5.07 -15.35 -7.80
C ALA A 139 -5.04 -16.87 -7.56
N MET A 140 -5.38 -17.32 -6.35
CA MET A 140 -5.48 -18.75 -6.00
C MET A 140 -6.46 -19.55 -6.87
N ARG A 141 -7.43 -18.88 -7.51
CA ARG A 141 -8.43 -19.52 -8.38
C ARG A 141 -8.11 -19.41 -9.86
N LEU A 142 -7.08 -18.64 -10.22
CA LEU A 142 -6.67 -18.39 -11.59
C LEU A 142 -5.54 -19.32 -12.03
N VAL A 143 -4.75 -19.84 -11.10
CA VAL A 143 -3.58 -20.67 -11.39
C VAL A 143 -3.54 -21.94 -10.53
N PRO A 144 -2.87 -23.01 -11.00
CA PRO A 144 -2.54 -24.17 -10.16
C PRO A 144 -1.73 -23.77 -8.92
N ALA A 145 -1.78 -24.59 -7.86
CA ALA A 145 -1.11 -24.32 -6.60
C ALA A 145 0.41 -24.10 -6.76
N GLU A 146 1.05 -24.84 -7.67
CA GLU A 146 2.49 -24.76 -7.96
C GLU A 146 2.87 -23.44 -8.63
N ALA A 147 1.93 -22.82 -9.34
CA ALA A 147 2.12 -21.55 -10.04
C ALA A 147 1.72 -20.33 -9.20
N LEU A 148 1.06 -20.54 -8.04
CA LEU A 148 0.59 -19.46 -7.17
C LEU A 148 1.71 -18.49 -6.75
N PRO A 149 2.91 -18.94 -6.30
CA PRO A 149 3.98 -18.02 -5.94
C PRO A 149 4.39 -17.10 -7.10
N ARG A 150 4.40 -17.62 -8.33
CA ARG A 150 4.70 -16.83 -9.53
C ARG A 150 3.59 -15.83 -9.86
N ALA A 151 2.32 -16.23 -9.71
CA ALA A 151 1.19 -15.35 -9.93
C ALA A 151 1.16 -14.18 -8.92
N ILE A 152 1.42 -14.47 -7.64
CA ILE A 152 1.54 -13.45 -6.59
C ILE A 152 2.72 -12.52 -6.90
N SER A 153 3.89 -13.07 -7.23
CA SER A 153 5.06 -12.27 -7.61
C SER A 153 4.76 -11.32 -8.78
N LEU A 154 4.03 -11.80 -9.80
CA LEU A 154 3.62 -10.96 -10.94
C LEU A 154 2.69 -9.82 -10.50
N ILE A 155 1.70 -10.08 -9.64
CA ILE A 155 0.80 -9.02 -9.13
C ILE A 155 1.60 -7.95 -8.36
N PHE A 156 2.51 -8.36 -7.48
CA PHE A 156 3.36 -7.43 -6.72
C PHE A 156 4.41 -6.71 -7.57
N SER A 157 4.76 -7.24 -8.75
CA SER A 157 5.61 -6.51 -9.71
C SER A 157 4.90 -5.25 -10.22
N GLY A 158 3.58 -5.29 -10.42
CA GLY A 158 2.78 -4.12 -10.78
C GLY A 158 2.83 -3.02 -9.71
N VAL A 159 2.76 -3.41 -8.44
CA VAL A 159 2.93 -2.50 -7.28
C VAL A 159 4.32 -1.87 -7.32
N SER A 160 5.36 -2.69 -7.53
CA SER A 160 6.74 -2.22 -7.58
C SER A 160 6.96 -1.20 -8.69
N ILE A 161 6.44 -1.48 -9.90
CA ILE A 161 6.51 -0.54 -11.03
C ILE A 161 5.76 0.75 -10.70
N ALA A 162 4.57 0.67 -10.09
CA ALA A 162 3.80 1.84 -9.69
C ALA A 162 4.55 2.70 -8.66
N THR A 163 5.12 2.09 -7.60
CA THR A 163 5.89 2.81 -6.59
C THR A 163 7.13 3.49 -7.18
N VAL A 164 7.78 2.87 -8.17
CA VAL A 164 8.95 3.45 -8.84
C VAL A 164 8.56 4.62 -9.77
N SER A 165 7.44 4.49 -10.47
CA SER A 165 7.11 5.37 -11.60
C SER A 165 6.07 6.45 -11.29
N ALA A 166 5.10 6.19 -10.41
CA ALA A 166 3.94 7.07 -10.20
C ALA A 166 4.34 8.46 -9.69
N ALA A 167 5.20 8.51 -8.66
CA ALA A 167 5.64 9.77 -8.08
C ALA A 167 6.49 10.63 -9.03
N PRO A 168 7.54 10.11 -9.71
CA PRO A 168 8.33 10.91 -10.64
C PRO A 168 7.55 11.31 -11.90
N ILE A 169 6.76 10.40 -12.49
CA ILE A 169 5.93 10.71 -13.65
C ILE A 169 4.85 11.74 -13.26
N GLY A 170 4.24 11.57 -12.09
CA GLY A 170 3.25 12.50 -11.55
C GLY A 170 3.82 13.90 -11.36
N ALA A 171 4.99 14.02 -10.72
CA ALA A 171 5.65 15.31 -10.54
C ALA A 171 6.00 15.99 -11.87
N TYR A 172 6.58 15.24 -12.81
CA TYR A 172 7.01 15.75 -14.12
C TYR A 172 5.83 16.17 -15.01
N LEU A 173 4.82 15.28 -15.18
CA LEU A 173 3.64 15.60 -15.98
C LEU A 173 2.75 16.64 -15.29
N GLY A 174 2.76 16.71 -13.96
CA GLY A 174 2.03 17.72 -13.20
C GLY A 174 2.56 19.13 -13.44
N ASP A 175 3.86 19.28 -13.67
CA ASP A 175 4.49 20.54 -14.05
C ASP A 175 4.14 20.95 -15.48
N LEU A 176 4.19 19.99 -16.42
CA LEU A 176 3.96 20.26 -17.84
C LEU A 176 2.48 20.49 -18.19
N TRP A 177 1.60 19.65 -17.66
CA TRP A 177 0.19 19.60 -18.07
C TRP A 177 -0.78 19.93 -16.93
N GLY A 178 -0.29 20.18 -15.72
CA GLY A 178 -1.13 20.41 -14.55
C GLY A 178 -1.64 19.11 -13.91
N TRP A 179 -1.81 19.14 -12.59
CA TRP A 179 -2.16 17.98 -11.78
C TRP A 179 -3.50 17.33 -12.18
N ARG A 180 -4.47 18.10 -12.68
CA ARG A 180 -5.77 17.58 -13.16
C ARG A 180 -5.61 16.63 -14.35
N ASN A 181 -4.77 16.98 -15.32
CA ASN A 181 -4.52 16.15 -16.50
C ASN A 181 -3.76 14.85 -16.14
N VAL A 182 -2.93 14.88 -15.10
CA VAL A 182 -2.29 13.67 -14.57
C VAL A 182 -3.34 12.68 -14.00
N PHE A 183 -4.36 13.19 -13.30
CA PHE A 183 -5.48 12.34 -12.86
C PHE A 183 -6.34 11.84 -14.01
N LEU A 184 -6.55 12.62 -15.08
CA LEU A 184 -7.21 12.14 -16.30
C LEU A 184 -6.42 11.01 -16.97
N LEU A 185 -5.10 11.12 -17.04
CA LEU A 185 -4.24 10.06 -17.56
C LEU A 185 -4.35 8.79 -16.71
N ALA A 186 -4.36 8.93 -15.38
CA ALA A 186 -4.58 7.81 -14.47
C ALA A 186 -5.97 7.15 -14.66
N ALA A 187 -7.01 7.95 -14.91
CA ALA A 187 -8.34 7.45 -15.24
C ALA A 187 -8.35 6.67 -16.57
N ALA A 188 -7.63 7.17 -17.59
CA ALA A 188 -7.47 6.48 -18.87
C ALA A 188 -6.74 5.13 -18.72
N VAL A 189 -5.68 5.09 -17.91
CA VAL A 189 -5.00 3.82 -17.54
C VAL A 189 -6.00 2.88 -16.86
N GLY A 190 -6.77 3.37 -15.88
CA GLY A 190 -7.81 2.58 -15.21
C GLY A 190 -8.84 2.01 -16.19
N ALA A 191 -9.26 2.79 -17.19
CA ALA A 191 -10.20 2.34 -18.23
C ALA A 191 -9.61 1.22 -19.10
N VAL A 192 -8.33 1.34 -19.50
CA VAL A 192 -7.62 0.27 -20.22
C VAL A 192 -7.55 -0.99 -19.37
N VAL A 193 -7.24 -0.86 -18.07
CA VAL A 193 -7.24 -1.98 -17.13
C VAL A 193 -8.61 -2.61 -17.00
N LEU A 194 -9.69 -1.83 -16.91
CA LEU A 194 -11.05 -2.34 -16.84
C LEU A 194 -11.41 -3.16 -18.07
N VAL A 195 -11.12 -2.63 -19.28
CA VAL A 195 -11.35 -3.37 -20.53
C VAL A 195 -10.58 -4.69 -20.51
N PHE A 196 -9.31 -4.67 -20.11
CA PHE A 196 -8.52 -5.89 -20.04
C PHE A 196 -9.06 -6.88 -19.00
N GLN A 197 -9.51 -6.41 -17.83
CA GLN A 197 -10.17 -7.25 -16.83
C GLN A 197 -11.49 -7.84 -17.33
N VAL A 198 -12.29 -7.10 -18.09
CA VAL A 198 -13.56 -7.59 -18.66
C VAL A 198 -13.30 -8.70 -19.69
N LEU A 199 -12.25 -8.55 -20.50
CA LEU A 199 -11.89 -9.53 -21.53
C LEU A 199 -11.22 -10.79 -20.99
N THR A 200 -10.55 -10.70 -19.83
CA THR A 200 -9.69 -11.79 -19.34
C THR A 200 -10.20 -12.49 -18.08
N LEU A 201 -10.99 -11.83 -17.22
CA LEU A 201 -11.44 -12.44 -15.97
C LEU A 201 -12.57 -13.46 -16.21
N PRO A 202 -12.34 -14.74 -15.88
CA PRO A 202 -13.35 -15.79 -15.97
C PRO A 202 -14.42 -15.62 -14.87
N ARG A 203 -15.56 -16.32 -15.00
CA ARG A 203 -16.57 -16.43 -13.94
C ARG A 203 -15.94 -17.02 -12.67
N LEU A 204 -16.13 -16.35 -11.54
CA LEU A 204 -15.58 -16.74 -10.25
C LEU A 204 -16.69 -16.69 -9.19
N PRO A 205 -17.46 -17.78 -9.03
CA PRO A 205 -18.57 -17.84 -8.08
C PRO A 205 -18.18 -17.41 -6.66
N PRO A 206 -19.12 -16.88 -5.87
CA PRO A 206 -18.85 -16.41 -4.53
C PRO A 206 -18.28 -17.53 -3.63
N LEU A 207 -17.53 -17.13 -2.60
CA LEU A 207 -16.96 -18.02 -1.58
C LEU A 207 -17.40 -17.52 -0.20
N THR A 208 -17.49 -18.44 0.76
CA THR A 208 -17.77 -18.14 2.17
C THR A 208 -16.73 -17.18 2.73
N SER A 209 -17.18 -16.15 3.46
CA SER A 209 -16.34 -15.07 3.99
C SER A 209 -15.50 -15.53 5.20
N PRO A 210 -14.33 -14.89 5.44
CA PRO A 210 -13.57 -15.08 6.66
C PRO A 210 -14.33 -14.61 7.92
N ASP A 211 -14.04 -15.23 9.05
CA ASP A 211 -14.65 -14.89 10.34
C ASP A 211 -13.99 -13.64 10.95
N VAL A 212 -14.75 -12.54 11.03
CA VAL A 212 -14.31 -11.27 11.64
C VAL A 212 -13.92 -11.45 13.12
N ARG A 213 -14.49 -12.46 13.79
CA ARG A 213 -14.16 -12.78 15.19
C ARG A 213 -12.68 -13.13 15.35
N THR A 214 -12.08 -13.79 14.37
CA THR A 214 -10.66 -14.18 14.38
C THR A 214 -9.74 -12.96 14.43
N LEU A 215 -10.11 -11.86 13.77
CA LEU A 215 -9.35 -10.60 13.83
C LEU A 215 -9.31 -10.02 15.25
N PHE A 216 -10.45 -10.02 15.95
CA PHE A 216 -10.52 -9.53 17.33
C PHE A 216 -9.73 -10.41 18.31
N VAL A 217 -9.75 -11.72 18.12
CA VAL A 217 -8.94 -12.66 18.91
C VAL A 217 -7.46 -12.40 18.68
N LEU A 218 -7.06 -12.18 17.42
CA LEU A 218 -5.66 -11.99 17.05
C LEU A 218 -5.10 -10.66 17.60
N MET A 219 -5.89 -9.58 17.61
CA MET A 219 -5.50 -8.29 18.23
C MET A 219 -5.24 -8.38 19.74
N ARG A 220 -5.79 -9.38 20.43
CA ARG A 220 -5.54 -9.60 21.87
C ARG A 220 -4.18 -10.23 22.14
N ARG A 221 -3.51 -10.81 21.12
CA ARG A 221 -2.18 -11.40 21.29
C ARG A 221 -1.14 -10.30 21.52
N PRO A 222 -0.35 -10.34 22.62
CA PRO A 222 0.65 -9.32 22.91
C PRO A 222 1.66 -9.11 21.78
N SER A 223 2.10 -10.20 21.14
CA SER A 223 3.05 -10.16 20.03
C SER A 223 2.47 -9.46 18.80
N VAL A 224 1.22 -9.75 18.43
CA VAL A 224 0.52 -9.08 17.31
C VAL A 224 0.33 -7.60 17.60
N ARG A 225 -0.09 -7.25 18.83
CA ARG A 225 -0.22 -5.85 19.25
C ARG A 225 1.10 -5.09 19.17
N LEU A 226 2.20 -5.72 19.55
CA LEU A 226 3.52 -5.12 19.43
C LEU A 226 3.88 -4.84 17.96
N VAL A 227 3.62 -5.77 17.03
CA VAL A 227 3.83 -5.53 15.59
C VAL A 227 2.97 -4.36 15.11
N MET A 228 1.69 -4.32 15.47
CA MET A 228 0.78 -3.23 15.08
C MET A 228 1.23 -1.87 15.60
N ILE A 229 1.69 -1.77 16.86
CA ILE A 229 2.22 -0.53 17.42
C ILE A 229 3.52 -0.13 16.70
N ALA A 230 4.41 -1.09 16.43
CA ALA A 230 5.66 -0.81 15.71
C ALA A 230 5.42 -0.31 14.28
N ILE A 231 4.40 -0.84 13.59
CA ILE A 231 3.92 -0.32 12.30
C ILE A 231 3.38 1.09 12.49
N ALA A 232 2.44 1.29 13.42
CA ALA A 232 1.80 2.58 13.65
C ALA A 232 2.84 3.69 13.93
N VAL A 233 3.89 3.41 14.69
CA VAL A 233 4.96 4.37 15.00
C VAL A 233 5.93 4.56 13.84
N SER A 234 6.50 3.48 13.27
CA SER A 234 7.54 3.62 12.25
C SER A 234 6.98 4.12 10.92
N ILE A 235 5.84 3.58 10.51
CA ILE A 235 5.23 3.87 9.21
C ILE A 235 4.51 5.22 9.22
N SER A 236 4.01 5.71 10.37
CA SER A 236 3.45 7.07 10.44
C SER A 236 4.51 8.14 10.21
N GLY A 237 5.70 7.99 10.81
CA GLY A 237 6.85 8.85 10.52
C GLY A 237 7.18 8.85 9.03
N HIS A 238 7.29 7.65 8.45
CA HIS A 238 7.52 7.48 7.02
C HIS A 238 6.52 8.25 6.15
N PHE A 239 5.22 8.02 6.36
CA PHE A 239 4.18 8.63 5.53
C PHE A 239 3.98 10.11 5.79
N ALA A 240 4.30 10.62 6.99
CA ALA A 240 4.40 12.05 7.20
C ALA A 240 5.50 12.65 6.31
N GLY A 241 6.71 12.10 6.39
CA GLY A 241 7.81 12.55 5.54
C GLY A 241 7.46 12.45 4.05
N PHE A 242 6.95 11.31 3.59
CA PHE A 242 6.76 11.04 2.17
C PHE A 242 5.60 11.85 1.58
N THR A 243 4.52 12.05 2.34
CA THR A 243 3.40 12.88 1.89
C THR A 243 3.86 14.31 1.59
N TYR A 244 4.71 14.87 2.46
CA TYR A 244 5.15 16.27 2.37
C TYR A 244 6.56 16.43 1.77
N VAL A 245 7.15 15.37 1.19
CA VAL A 245 8.53 15.38 0.68
C VAL A 245 8.71 16.40 -0.44
N ARG A 246 7.71 16.53 -1.33
CA ARG A 246 7.76 17.51 -2.42
C ARG A 246 7.83 18.93 -1.87
N HIS A 247 7.00 19.25 -0.88
CA HIS A 247 7.01 20.55 -0.22
C HIS A 247 8.37 20.86 0.42
N PHE A 248 8.99 19.87 1.07
CA PHE A 248 10.35 20.02 1.60
C PHE A 248 11.36 20.34 0.50
N LEU A 249 11.38 19.56 -0.59
CA LEU A 249 12.35 19.72 -1.68
C LEU A 249 12.17 21.05 -2.46
N GLU A 250 10.95 21.58 -2.54
CA GLU A 250 10.67 22.87 -3.18
C GLU A 250 11.04 24.06 -2.28
N GLN A 251 10.87 23.96 -0.96
CA GLN A 251 11.04 25.10 -0.06
C GLN A 251 12.43 25.19 0.57
N VAL A 252 13.08 24.06 0.85
CA VAL A 252 14.34 24.03 1.62
C VAL A 252 15.56 24.07 0.70
N PRO A 253 15.84 23.07 -0.16
CA PRO A 253 16.89 23.15 -1.17
C PRO A 253 16.48 23.89 -2.45
N GLN A 254 15.21 24.29 -2.59
CA GLN A 254 14.68 25.03 -3.74
C GLN A 254 14.93 24.33 -5.08
N LEU A 255 14.72 23.00 -5.10
CA LEU A 255 14.95 22.20 -6.29
C LEU A 255 13.90 22.50 -7.38
N PRO A 256 14.29 22.56 -8.66
CA PRO A 256 13.32 22.59 -9.75
C PRO A 256 12.57 21.26 -9.85
N VAL A 257 11.36 21.28 -10.41
CA VAL A 257 10.48 20.09 -10.46
C VAL A 257 11.11 18.92 -11.22
N THR A 258 11.94 19.19 -12.22
CA THR A 258 12.73 18.16 -12.92
C THR A 258 13.68 17.42 -11.99
N ALA A 259 14.39 18.13 -11.11
CA ALA A 259 15.26 17.53 -10.10
C ALA A 259 14.46 16.76 -9.05
N ILE A 260 13.32 17.29 -8.60
CA ILE A 260 12.41 16.58 -7.67
C ILE A 260 11.92 15.26 -8.29
N SER A 261 11.55 15.29 -9.56
CA SER A 261 11.14 14.09 -10.30
C SER A 261 12.26 13.04 -10.33
N LEU A 262 13.51 13.44 -10.58
CA LEU A 262 14.66 12.52 -10.53
C LEU A 262 14.92 11.98 -9.12
N VAL A 263 14.75 12.80 -8.08
CA VAL A 263 14.88 12.37 -6.68
C VAL A 263 13.80 11.35 -6.29
N LEU A 264 12.55 11.58 -6.71
CA LEU A 264 11.45 10.63 -6.48
C LEU A 264 11.64 9.34 -7.27
N LEU A 265 12.24 9.41 -8.47
CA LEU A 265 12.64 8.23 -9.22
C LEU A 265 13.74 7.46 -8.48
N ALA A 266 14.76 8.14 -7.97
CA ALA A 266 15.82 7.53 -7.16
C ALA A 266 15.28 6.88 -5.88
N TYR A 267 14.32 7.52 -5.21
CA TYR A 267 13.58 6.95 -4.09
C TYR A 267 12.86 5.66 -4.49
N GLY A 268 12.12 5.69 -5.59
CA GLY A 268 11.39 4.53 -6.11
C GLY A 268 12.32 3.35 -6.44
N VAL A 269 13.37 3.61 -7.23
CA VAL A 269 14.41 2.62 -7.58
C VAL A 269 15.11 2.09 -6.33
N GLY A 270 15.43 2.97 -5.39
CA GLY A 270 15.97 2.61 -4.09
C GLY A 270 15.06 1.61 -3.37
N GLY A 271 13.76 1.92 -3.26
CA GLY A 271 12.77 1.03 -2.63
C GLY A 271 12.65 -0.33 -3.30
N PHE A 272 12.70 -0.37 -4.63
CA PHE A 272 12.75 -1.64 -5.37
C PHE A 272 13.93 -2.51 -4.94
N PHE A 273 15.16 -1.97 -4.92
CA PHE A 273 16.33 -2.71 -4.44
C PHE A 273 16.32 -2.98 -2.93
N GLY A 274 15.72 -2.07 -2.15
CA GLY A 274 15.50 -2.21 -0.72
C GLY A 274 14.64 -3.42 -0.37
N ASN A 275 13.64 -3.77 -1.20
CA ASN A 275 12.85 -4.98 -1.01
C ASN A 275 13.70 -6.26 -1.06
N PHE A 276 14.65 -6.34 -1.99
CA PHE A 276 15.58 -7.49 -2.07
C PHE A 276 16.50 -7.55 -0.84
N ALA A 277 17.03 -6.40 -0.42
CA ALA A 277 17.80 -6.32 0.81
C ALA A 277 16.96 -6.76 2.02
N GLY A 278 15.70 -6.32 2.09
CA GLY A 278 14.72 -6.76 3.08
C GLY A 278 14.59 -8.28 3.11
N GLY A 279 14.44 -8.92 1.95
CA GLY A 279 14.40 -10.38 1.81
C GLY A 279 15.61 -11.09 2.41
N VAL A 280 16.81 -10.55 2.18
CA VAL A 280 18.06 -11.08 2.76
C VAL A 280 18.11 -10.88 4.28
N LEU A 281 17.70 -9.71 4.78
CA LEU A 281 17.71 -9.41 6.22
C LEU A 281 16.69 -10.25 7.00
N VAL A 282 15.48 -10.42 6.47
CA VAL A 282 14.42 -11.20 7.16
C VAL A 282 14.73 -12.69 7.22
N ALA A 283 15.56 -13.22 6.31
CA ALA A 283 16.11 -14.56 6.40
C ALA A 283 16.94 -14.77 7.69
N ARG A 284 17.55 -13.69 8.21
CA ARG A 284 18.25 -13.71 9.51
C ARG A 284 17.32 -13.39 10.67
N SER A 285 16.64 -12.23 10.61
CA SER A 285 15.64 -11.83 11.62
C SER A 285 14.74 -10.74 11.06
N ALA A 286 13.42 -10.90 11.27
CA ALA A 286 12.45 -9.88 10.88
C ALA A 286 12.63 -8.60 11.69
N LYS A 287 12.96 -8.71 12.99
CA LYS A 287 13.27 -7.56 13.84
C LYS A 287 14.51 -6.82 13.35
N LEU A 288 15.56 -7.54 12.93
CA LEU A 288 16.77 -6.90 12.40
C LEU A 288 16.45 -6.05 11.16
N ALA A 289 15.64 -6.56 10.24
CA ALA A 289 15.19 -5.79 9.07
C ALA A 289 14.44 -4.50 9.49
N ILE A 290 13.53 -4.60 10.46
CA ILE A 290 12.75 -3.44 10.92
C ILE A 290 13.64 -2.41 11.62
N VAL A 291 14.50 -2.84 12.55
CA VAL A 291 15.39 -1.93 13.30
C VAL A 291 16.35 -1.22 12.36
N THR A 292 17.01 -1.95 11.45
CA THR A 292 17.97 -1.36 10.51
C THR A 292 17.29 -0.42 9.52
N GLY A 293 16.14 -0.81 8.95
CA GLY A 293 15.34 0.04 8.08
C GLY A 293 14.91 1.33 8.80
N SER A 294 14.24 1.21 9.94
CA SER A 294 13.75 2.37 10.70
C SER A 294 14.88 3.28 11.17
N ALA A 295 16.00 2.72 11.66
CA ALA A 295 17.15 3.52 12.07
C ALA A 295 17.83 4.23 10.90
N ALA A 296 17.95 3.58 9.74
CA ALA A 296 18.48 4.21 8.54
C ALA A 296 17.60 5.39 8.09
N ILE A 297 16.27 5.22 8.10
CA ILE A 297 15.34 6.32 7.81
C ILE A 297 15.51 7.46 8.82
N ALA A 298 15.62 7.16 10.11
CA ALA A 298 15.80 8.18 11.14
C ALA A 298 17.10 9.00 10.91
N VAL A 299 18.21 8.33 10.61
CA VAL A 299 19.48 9.00 10.29
C VAL A 299 19.37 9.86 9.04
N LEU A 300 18.76 9.35 7.97
CA LEU A 300 18.58 10.10 6.73
C LEU A 300 17.64 11.30 6.92
N ALA A 301 16.61 11.17 7.75
CA ALA A 301 15.73 12.26 8.12
C ALA A 301 16.46 13.33 8.95
N LEU A 302 17.35 12.96 9.86
CA LEU A 302 18.22 13.90 10.57
C LEU A 302 19.21 14.60 9.62
N VAL A 303 19.76 13.87 8.64
CA VAL A 303 20.60 14.48 7.58
C VAL A 303 19.81 15.49 6.78
N LEU A 304 18.56 15.19 6.41
CA LEU A 304 17.67 16.16 5.74
C LEU A 304 17.37 17.36 6.65
N PHE A 305 17.14 17.13 7.94
CA PHE A 305 16.86 18.20 8.89
C PHE A 305 18.03 19.18 9.05
N VAL A 306 19.26 18.69 9.09
CA VAL A 306 20.45 19.52 9.34
C VAL A 306 21.09 20.04 8.05
N PHE A 307 21.14 19.24 7.00
CA PHE A 307 21.89 19.50 5.77
C PHE A 307 21.02 19.56 4.51
N GLY A 308 19.69 19.47 4.64
CA GLY A 308 18.77 19.39 3.51
C GLY A 308 18.64 20.65 2.66
N ALA A 309 19.25 21.78 3.07
CA ALA A 309 19.38 22.96 2.22
C ALA A 309 20.31 22.72 1.01
N SER A 310 21.22 21.74 1.09
CA SER A 310 22.00 21.31 -0.08
C SER A 310 21.18 20.36 -0.94
N GLY A 311 20.86 20.76 -2.17
CA GLY A 311 20.09 19.95 -3.11
C GLY A 311 20.70 18.58 -3.39
N LEU A 312 22.03 18.48 -3.45
CA LEU A 312 22.74 17.20 -3.61
C LEU A 312 22.54 16.30 -2.39
N VAL A 313 22.68 16.84 -1.18
CA VAL A 313 22.48 16.08 0.06
C VAL A 313 21.03 15.61 0.17
N ALA A 314 20.07 16.50 -0.10
CA ALA A 314 18.66 16.17 -0.08
C ALA A 314 18.31 15.07 -1.09
N GLY A 315 18.83 15.15 -2.33
CA GLY A 315 18.60 14.14 -3.35
C GLY A 315 19.17 12.77 -2.99
N ILE A 316 20.42 12.72 -2.50
CA ILE A 316 21.04 11.47 -2.05
C ILE A 316 20.29 10.88 -0.84
N ALA A 317 19.97 11.71 0.15
CA ALA A 317 19.29 11.25 1.36
C ALA A 317 17.89 10.70 1.06
N VAL A 318 17.11 11.35 0.19
CA VAL A 318 15.80 10.85 -0.24
C VAL A 318 15.93 9.59 -1.10
N GLY A 319 16.92 9.50 -1.99
CA GLY A 319 17.18 8.28 -2.76
C GLY A 319 17.50 7.07 -1.87
N LEU A 320 18.42 7.24 -0.90
CA LEU A 320 18.76 6.20 0.08
C LEU A 320 17.61 5.89 1.04
N TRP A 321 16.77 6.88 1.33
CA TRP A 321 15.56 6.68 2.14
C TRP A 321 14.60 5.71 1.46
N GLY A 322 14.45 5.79 0.14
CA GLY A 322 13.72 4.79 -0.63
C GLY A 322 14.21 3.38 -0.36
N PHE A 323 15.53 3.15 -0.44
CA PHE A 323 16.14 1.86 -0.13
C PHE A 323 15.86 1.39 1.30
N ALA A 324 16.02 2.26 2.29
CA ALA A 324 15.72 1.94 3.68
C ALA A 324 14.23 1.61 3.89
N PHE A 325 13.33 2.31 3.19
CA PHE A 325 11.91 2.02 3.25
C PHE A 325 11.56 0.67 2.63
N GLY A 326 12.17 0.26 1.51
CA GLY A 326 11.93 -1.06 0.91
C GLY A 326 12.18 -2.23 1.87
N VAL A 327 13.08 -2.07 2.84
CA VAL A 327 13.35 -3.09 3.87
C VAL A 327 12.18 -3.24 4.87
N LEU A 328 11.47 -2.13 5.19
CA LEU A 328 10.49 -2.08 6.28
C LEU A 328 9.24 -2.93 6.05
N PRO A 329 8.49 -2.81 4.92
CA PRO A 329 7.32 -3.64 4.67
C PRO A 329 7.64 -5.13 4.70
N VAL A 330 8.78 -5.54 4.14
CA VAL A 330 9.21 -6.95 4.14
C VAL A 330 9.43 -7.46 5.56
N GLY A 331 10.08 -6.65 6.40
CA GLY A 331 10.28 -6.92 7.83
C GLY A 331 8.96 -7.08 8.59
N PHE A 332 8.05 -6.12 8.46
CA PHE A 332 6.76 -6.15 9.14
C PHE A 332 5.84 -7.29 8.67
N GLN A 333 5.80 -7.54 7.36
CA GLN A 333 5.06 -8.68 6.79
C GLN A 333 5.57 -10.00 7.37
N THR A 334 6.90 -10.21 7.34
CA THR A 334 7.51 -11.44 7.85
C THR A 334 7.29 -11.60 9.35
N TRP A 335 7.42 -10.52 10.13
CA TRP A 335 7.22 -10.58 11.58
C TRP A 335 5.77 -10.91 11.93
N MET A 336 4.81 -10.28 11.27
CA MET A 336 3.38 -10.54 11.48
C MET A 336 3.03 -12.00 11.18
N VAL A 337 3.47 -12.52 10.04
CA VAL A 337 3.23 -13.92 9.65
C VAL A 337 3.85 -14.89 10.66
N ARG A 338 5.05 -14.61 11.19
CA ARG A 338 5.69 -15.48 12.19
C ARG A 338 4.96 -15.52 13.53
N VAL A 339 4.39 -14.39 13.99
CA VAL A 339 3.70 -14.33 15.30
C VAL A 339 2.23 -14.77 15.25
N ALA A 340 1.70 -14.98 14.05
CA ALA A 340 0.31 -15.36 13.79
C ALA A 340 0.25 -16.42 12.67
N SER A 341 1.19 -17.36 12.66
CA SER A 341 1.32 -18.37 11.59
C SER A 341 0.13 -19.33 11.53
N ASP A 342 -0.54 -19.53 12.67
CA ASP A 342 -1.78 -20.29 12.80
C ASP A 342 -3.00 -19.58 12.19
N GLU A 343 -2.92 -18.27 11.97
CA GLU A 343 -4.01 -17.41 11.46
C GLU A 343 -3.49 -16.43 10.39
N ALA A 344 -2.61 -16.91 9.49
CA ALA A 344 -1.83 -16.08 8.57
C ALA A 344 -2.70 -15.18 7.65
N GLU A 345 -3.87 -15.65 7.22
CA GLU A 345 -4.81 -14.87 6.40
C GLU A 345 -5.38 -13.67 7.18
N SER A 346 -5.86 -13.93 8.41
CA SER A 346 -6.34 -12.88 9.33
C SER A 346 -5.21 -11.91 9.71
N ALA A 347 -3.99 -12.41 9.88
CA ALA A 347 -2.81 -11.62 10.17
C ALA A 347 -2.46 -10.65 9.02
N GLY A 348 -2.63 -11.07 7.77
CA GLY A 348 -2.49 -10.21 6.59
C GLY A 348 -3.49 -9.05 6.58
N GLY A 349 -4.76 -9.31 6.93
CA GLY A 349 -5.79 -8.26 7.05
C GLY A 349 -5.50 -7.23 8.15
N LEU A 350 -5.02 -7.70 9.32
CA LEU A 350 -4.57 -6.79 10.40
C LEU A 350 -3.35 -5.98 10.00
N LEU A 351 -2.42 -6.58 9.25
CA LEU A 351 -1.24 -5.87 8.76
C LEU A 351 -1.65 -4.70 7.87
N VAL A 352 -2.49 -4.93 6.85
CA VAL A 352 -3.00 -3.88 5.96
C VAL A 352 -3.69 -2.79 6.77
N SER A 353 -4.54 -3.17 7.72
CA SER A 353 -5.24 -2.21 8.58
C SER A 353 -4.26 -1.36 9.41
N ALA A 354 -3.21 -1.96 9.96
CA ALA A 354 -2.18 -1.25 10.72
C ALA A 354 -1.39 -0.27 9.84
N PHE A 355 -1.07 -0.64 8.59
CA PHE A 355 -0.46 0.28 7.62
C PHE A 355 -1.40 1.45 7.30
N GLN A 356 -2.68 1.20 7.05
CA GLN A 356 -3.65 2.27 6.76
C GLN A 356 -3.83 3.23 7.96
N VAL A 357 -3.84 2.71 9.19
CA VAL A 357 -3.82 3.55 10.40
C VAL A 357 -2.55 4.39 10.46
N ALA A 358 -1.39 3.79 10.21
CA ALA A 358 -0.12 4.50 10.22
C ALA A 358 -0.06 5.60 9.15
N ILE A 359 -0.52 5.33 7.94
CA ILE A 359 -0.62 6.30 6.83
C ILE A 359 -1.53 7.47 7.24
N THR A 360 -2.69 7.17 7.81
CA THR A 360 -3.65 8.17 8.30
C THR A 360 -3.01 9.07 9.35
N VAL A 361 -2.39 8.47 10.38
CA VAL A 361 -1.71 9.23 11.44
C VAL A 361 -0.57 10.06 10.88
N GLY A 362 0.25 9.49 9.98
CA GLY A 362 1.37 10.18 9.36
C GLY A 362 0.93 11.39 8.53
N ALA A 363 -0.09 11.24 7.69
CA ALA A 363 -0.61 12.33 6.87
C ALA A 363 -1.26 13.44 7.71
N VAL A 364 -2.02 13.10 8.76
CA VAL A 364 -2.63 14.07 9.69
C VAL A 364 -1.56 14.81 10.49
N VAL A 365 -0.70 14.09 11.20
CA VAL A 365 0.32 14.67 12.07
C VAL A 365 1.33 15.47 11.24
N GLY A 366 1.77 14.92 10.10
CA GLY A 366 2.64 15.63 9.18
C GLY A 366 2.00 16.93 8.66
N GLY A 367 0.70 16.93 8.38
CA GLY A 367 -0.01 18.13 7.91
C GLY A 367 -0.10 19.22 8.96
N ILE A 368 -0.47 18.85 10.19
CA ILE A 368 -0.48 19.77 11.34
C ILE A 368 0.91 20.38 11.56
N LEU A 369 1.96 19.55 11.49
CA LEU A 369 3.33 20.01 11.71
C LEU A 369 3.86 20.86 10.55
N VAL A 370 3.46 20.58 9.30
CA VAL A 370 3.83 21.40 8.15
C VAL A 370 3.17 22.76 8.20
N ASP A 371 1.89 22.83 8.56
CA ASP A 371 1.18 24.11 8.67
C ASP A 371 1.68 24.95 9.87
N GLY A 372 2.13 24.31 10.95
CA GLY A 372 2.64 25.01 12.15
C GLY A 372 4.14 25.34 12.13
N PHE A 373 4.98 24.45 11.59
CA PHE A 373 6.45 24.54 11.66
C PHE A 373 7.12 24.56 10.27
N GLY A 374 6.35 24.64 9.19
CA GLY A 374 6.85 24.62 7.83
C GLY A 374 7.41 23.25 7.41
N PRO A 375 8.23 23.20 6.34
CA PRO A 375 8.68 21.94 5.75
C PRO A 375 9.46 21.02 6.70
N PHE A 376 10.13 21.59 7.71
CA PHE A 376 10.86 20.83 8.72
C PHE A 376 9.96 20.05 9.69
N GLY A 377 8.69 20.44 9.84
CA GLY A 377 7.75 19.77 10.74
C GLY A 377 7.57 18.28 10.40
N ALA A 378 7.29 17.98 9.13
CA ALA A 378 7.16 16.59 8.67
C ALA A 378 8.48 15.81 8.74
N VAL A 379 9.62 16.43 8.40
CA VAL A 379 10.94 15.78 8.44
C VAL A 379 11.39 15.49 9.87
N GLY A 380 11.11 16.39 10.81
CA GLY A 380 11.37 16.18 12.24
C GLY A 380 10.54 15.02 12.81
N TYR A 381 9.26 14.93 12.45
CA TYR A 381 8.42 13.80 12.86
C TYR A 381 8.83 12.48 12.20
N LEU A 382 9.22 12.50 10.92
CA LEU A 382 9.82 11.36 10.24
C LEU A 382 11.01 10.82 11.04
N ALA A 383 11.95 11.67 11.45
CA ALA A 383 13.11 11.29 12.25
C ALA A 383 12.72 10.72 13.62
N ALA A 384 11.88 11.44 14.36
CA ALA A 384 11.49 11.06 15.72
C ALA A 384 10.70 9.75 15.77
N ALA A 385 9.69 9.60 14.89
CA ALA A 385 8.81 8.43 14.90
C ALA A 385 9.52 7.18 14.38
N THR A 386 10.38 7.28 13.34
CA THR A 386 11.15 6.12 12.87
C THR A 386 12.23 5.70 13.87
N LEU A 387 12.88 6.65 14.57
CA LEU A 387 13.79 6.34 15.67
C LEU A 387 13.06 5.65 16.83
N ALA A 388 11.91 6.18 17.24
CA ALA A 388 11.08 5.56 18.28
C ALA A 388 10.63 4.15 17.88
N GLY A 389 10.27 3.94 16.62
CA GLY A 389 9.93 2.64 16.06
C GLY A 389 11.10 1.65 16.10
N ALA A 390 12.31 2.09 15.73
CA ALA A 390 13.52 1.27 15.83
C ALA A 390 13.82 0.88 17.28
N LEU A 391 13.76 1.84 18.21
CA LEU A 391 13.99 1.58 19.64
C LEU A 391 12.92 0.65 20.24
N LEU A 392 11.64 0.84 19.87
CA LEU A 392 10.54 -0.01 20.33
C LEU A 392 10.79 -1.47 19.94
N VAL A 393 11.18 -1.73 18.69
CA VAL A 393 11.45 -3.09 18.21
C VAL A 393 12.72 -3.66 18.83
N LEU A 394 13.78 -2.86 18.93
CA LEU A 394 15.06 -3.26 19.53
C LEU A 394 14.90 -3.66 21.01
N LEU A 395 14.11 -2.90 21.77
CA LEU A 395 13.88 -3.13 23.20
C LEU A 395 12.79 -4.18 23.47
N SER A 396 12.05 -4.61 22.44
CA SER A 396 11.04 -5.64 22.61
C SER A 396 11.68 -7.00 22.90
N ARG A 397 11.35 -7.57 24.06
CA ARG A 397 11.85 -8.90 24.47
C ARG A 397 11.59 -9.93 23.37
N SER A 398 12.57 -10.81 23.11
CA SER A 398 12.60 -11.85 22.07
C SER A 398 11.61 -13.01 22.29
N GLY A 399 10.46 -12.76 22.93
CA GLY A 399 9.50 -13.80 23.35
C GLY A 399 8.66 -14.41 22.24
N GLY A 400 9.20 -14.65 21.04
CA GLY A 400 8.43 -15.28 19.98
C GLY A 400 9.10 -15.47 18.62
N GLU A 401 10.42 -15.24 18.47
CA GLU A 401 11.10 -15.72 17.28
C GLU A 401 11.39 -17.21 17.49
N VAL A 402 10.52 -18.08 16.96
CA VAL A 402 10.90 -19.47 16.70
C VAL A 402 12.07 -19.39 15.69
N PRO A 403 13.25 -19.95 16.00
CA PRO A 403 14.35 -20.01 15.05
C PRO A 403 13.88 -20.68 13.76
N ALA A 404 14.39 -20.20 12.62
CA ALA A 404 14.11 -20.76 11.30
C ALA A 404 14.53 -22.24 11.20
#